data_AF-A0ABD6C4X5-F1
#
_entry.id   AF-A0ABD6C4X5-F1
#
_cell.length_a   1.000
_cell.length_b   1.000
_cell.length_c   1.000
_cell.angle_alpha   90.00
_cell.angle_beta   90.00
_cell.angle_gamma   90.00
#
_symmetry.space_group_name_H-M   'P 1'
#
loop_
_entity.id
_entity.type
_entity.pdbx_description
1 polymer ?
#
loop_
_entity_poly.entity_id
_entity_poly.type
_entity_poly.pdbx_seq_one_letter_code
_entity_poly.pdbx_strand_id
1 'polypeptide(L)'
;MATAERGVRSWVTATVDFLLAVFGFVLAFYPLVSLGNAVLGSPGSAATVNLVVGVLAFGGAYPVVAGDWSLGRLGDFAFVLIASAIGWGIIGMVSVLALDVTISGSNRMPQAIVWGAAYVTAYLVVYRTELSIYR
;
A
#
# COMPACT_ATOMS: atom_id res chain seq x y z
N MET A 1 -39.17 -4.10 -13.31
CA MET A 1 -38.20 -2.97 -13.40
C MET A 1 -37.39 -2.81 -12.11
N ALA A 2 -38.01 -2.73 -10.93
CA ALA A 2 -37.30 -2.56 -9.64
C ALA A 2 -36.24 -3.65 -9.31
N THR A 3 -36.37 -4.88 -9.80
CA THR A 3 -35.40 -5.97 -9.57
C THR A 3 -34.17 -5.86 -10.47
N ALA A 4 -34.34 -5.44 -11.72
CA ALA A 4 -33.24 -5.23 -12.67
C ALA A 4 -32.37 -4.04 -12.25
N GLU A 5 -32.98 -2.93 -11.83
CA GLU A 5 -32.27 -1.75 -11.31
C GLU A 5 -31.47 -2.06 -10.04
N ARG A 6 -32.03 -2.88 -9.13
CA ARG A 6 -31.29 -3.37 -7.95
C ARG A 6 -30.10 -4.26 -8.34
N GLY A 7 -30.28 -5.15 -9.32
CA GLY A 7 -29.21 -6.01 -9.81
C GLY A 7 -28.06 -5.21 -10.42
N VAL A 8 -28.37 -4.24 -11.29
CA VAL A 8 -27.38 -3.34 -11.88
C VAL A 8 -26.65 -2.53 -10.80
N ARG A 9 -27.39 -1.93 -9.85
CA ARG A 9 -26.79 -1.17 -8.75
C ARG A 9 -25.86 -2.03 -7.90
N SER A 10 -26.26 -3.26 -7.57
CA SER A 10 -25.44 -4.21 -6.81
C SER A 10 -24.14 -4.57 -7.55
N TRP A 11 -24.23 -4.84 -8.85
CA TRP A 11 -23.06 -5.19 -9.66
C TRP A 11 -22.09 -4.02 -9.79
N VAL A 12 -22.61 -2.80 -10.02
CA VAL A 12 -21.79 -1.58 -10.09
C VAL A 12 -21.07 -1.34 -8.76
N THR A 13 -21.78 -1.42 -7.62
CA THR A 13 -21.16 -1.22 -6.30
C THR A 13 -20.07 -2.25 -6.04
N ALA A 14 -20.33 -3.54 -6.26
CA ALA A 14 -19.32 -4.59 -6.09
C ALA A 14 -18.09 -4.39 -6.99
N THR A 15 -18.29 -3.88 -8.21
CA THR A 15 -17.20 -3.60 -9.15
C THR A 15 -16.36 -2.42 -8.68
N VAL A 16 -16.98 -1.36 -8.16
CA VAL A 16 -16.28 -0.21 -7.58
C VAL A 16 -15.49 -0.64 -6.34
N ASP A 17 -16.09 -1.42 -5.44
CA ASP A 17 -15.42 -1.92 -4.23
C ASP A 17 -14.22 -2.79 -4.59
N PHE A 18 -14.36 -3.65 -5.60
CA PHE A 18 -13.26 -4.45 -6.14
C PHE A 18 -12.12 -3.58 -6.68
N LEU A 19 -12.42 -2.60 -7.53
CA LEU A 19 -11.39 -1.73 -8.12
C LEU A 19 -10.67 -0.89 -7.06
N LEU A 20 -11.41 -0.38 -6.07
CA LEU A 20 -10.84 0.34 -4.93
C LEU A 20 -9.98 -0.59 -4.06
N ALA A 21 -10.41 -1.82 -3.84
CA ALA A 21 -9.62 -2.81 -3.11
C ALA A 21 -8.31 -3.11 -3.84
N VAL A 22 -8.36 -3.44 -5.14
CA VAL A 22 -7.17 -3.67 -5.97
C VAL A 22 -6.24 -2.46 -5.88
N PHE A 23 -6.76 -1.25 -6.05
CA PHE A 23 -5.96 -0.03 -5.96
C PHE A 23 -5.28 0.13 -4.59
N GLY A 24 -6.04 -0.05 -3.50
CA GLY A 24 -5.50 0.00 -2.13
C GLY A 24 -4.39 -1.03 -1.90
N PHE A 25 -4.56 -2.25 -2.40
CA PHE A 25 -3.52 -3.28 -2.32
C PHE A 25 -2.31 -3.00 -3.21
N VAL A 26 -2.48 -2.40 -4.39
CA VAL A 26 -1.34 -1.96 -5.21
C VAL A 26 -0.52 -0.94 -4.42
N LEU A 27 -1.16 0.06 -3.81
CA LEU A 27 -0.46 1.04 -2.95
C LEU A 27 0.25 0.37 -1.77
N ALA A 28 -0.39 -0.64 -1.17
CA ALA A 28 0.17 -1.36 -0.02
C ALA A 28 1.30 -2.32 -0.41
N PHE A 29 1.26 -2.98 -1.57
CA PHE A 29 2.23 -4.02 -1.93
C PHE A 29 3.35 -3.51 -2.84
N TYR A 30 3.09 -2.53 -3.70
CA TYR A 30 4.09 -2.08 -4.67
C TYR A 30 5.41 -1.62 -4.03
N PRO A 31 5.41 -0.77 -2.98
CA PRO A 31 6.65 -0.33 -2.36
C PRO A 31 7.44 -1.49 -1.75
N LEU A 32 6.75 -2.41 -1.07
CA LEU A 32 7.33 -3.58 -0.44
C LEU A 32 7.96 -4.53 -1.47
N VAL A 33 7.23 -4.89 -2.53
CA VAL A 33 7.73 -5.84 -3.55
C VAL A 33 8.84 -5.20 -4.38
N SER A 34 8.68 -3.93 -4.77
CA SER A 34 9.68 -3.20 -5.57
C SER A 34 11.00 -3.01 -4.82
N LEU A 35 10.94 -2.54 -3.57
CA LEU A 35 12.14 -2.33 -2.75
C LEU A 35 12.73 -3.66 -2.29
N GLY A 36 11.90 -4.63 -1.92
CA GLY A 36 12.33 -5.99 -1.64
C GLY A 36 13.14 -6.55 -2.80
N ASN A 37 12.60 -6.50 -4.02
CA ASN A 37 13.29 -6.93 -5.23
C ASN A 37 14.61 -6.18 -5.46
N ALA A 38 14.63 -4.86 -5.26
CA ALA A 38 15.82 -4.05 -5.49
C ALA A 38 16.94 -4.28 -4.46
N VAL A 39 16.62 -4.78 -3.26
CA VAL A 39 17.58 -5.13 -2.22
C VAL A 39 18.09 -6.57 -2.39
N LEU A 40 17.40 -7.42 -3.17
CA LEU A 40 17.91 -8.72 -3.56
C LEU A 40 19.13 -8.54 -4.49
N GLY A 41 20.21 -9.28 -4.24
CA GLY A 41 21.45 -9.18 -5.03
C GLY A 41 21.30 -9.53 -6.52
N SER A 42 20.17 -10.11 -6.92
CA SER A 42 19.78 -10.40 -8.30
C SER A 42 18.33 -9.95 -8.54
N PRO A 43 18.08 -8.65 -8.75
CA PRO A 43 16.73 -8.13 -8.90
C PRO A 43 16.07 -8.67 -10.17
N GLY A 44 14.82 -9.14 -10.03
CA GLY A 44 13.97 -9.49 -11.16
C GLY A 44 13.58 -8.26 -11.98
N SER A 45 13.08 -8.51 -13.20
CA SER A 45 12.66 -7.44 -14.10
C SER A 45 11.46 -6.63 -13.55
N ALA A 46 11.29 -5.40 -14.03
CA ALA A 46 10.12 -4.58 -13.69
C ALA A 46 8.80 -5.27 -14.08
N ALA A 47 8.76 -6.02 -15.18
CA ALA A 47 7.59 -6.79 -15.58
C ALA A 47 7.25 -7.88 -14.55
N THR A 48 8.25 -8.56 -14.01
CA THR A 48 8.07 -9.56 -12.95
C THR A 48 7.53 -8.91 -11.68
N VAL A 49 8.08 -7.78 -11.25
CA VAL A 49 7.60 -7.03 -10.08
C VAL A 49 6.15 -6.60 -10.27
N ASN A 50 5.83 -6.00 -11.42
CA ASN A 50 4.46 -5.54 -11.72
C ASN A 50 3.46 -6.70 -11.76
N LEU A 51 3.85 -7.85 -12.31
CA LEU A 51 3.02 -9.05 -12.32
C LEU A 51 2.75 -9.56 -10.90
N VAL A 52 3.79 -9.66 -10.07
CA VAL A 52 3.66 -10.10 -8.67
C VAL A 52 2.73 -9.17 -7.89
N VAL A 53 2.93 -7.85 -8.00
CA VAL A 53 2.06 -6.86 -7.36
C VAL A 53 0.63 -6.99 -7.86
N GLY A 54 0.44 -7.15 -9.18
CA GLY A 54 -0.87 -7.32 -9.78
C GLY A 54 -1.60 -8.56 -9.25
N VAL A 55 -0.92 -9.70 -9.17
CA VAL A 55 -1.48 -10.95 -8.63
C VAL A 55 -1.82 -10.80 -7.15
N LEU A 56 -0.93 -10.21 -6.35
CA LEU A 56 -1.18 -9.99 -4.92
C LEU A 56 -2.35 -9.04 -4.69
N ALA A 57 -2.44 -7.96 -5.45
CA ALA A 57 -3.52 -6.99 -5.32
C ALA A 57 -4.87 -7.55 -5.80
N PHE A 58 -4.87 -8.29 -6.90
CA PHE A 58 -6.06 -8.96 -7.42
C PHE A 58 -6.56 -10.04 -6.45
N GLY A 59 -5.67 -10.91 -5.97
CA GLY A 59 -6.00 -11.95 -5.00
C GLY A 59 -6.39 -11.36 -3.64
N GLY A 60 -5.70 -10.32 -3.19
CA GLY A 60 -5.98 -9.62 -1.92
C GLY A 60 -7.31 -8.89 -1.91
N ALA A 61 -7.84 -8.50 -3.07
CA ALA A 61 -9.16 -7.88 -3.18
C ALA A 61 -10.31 -8.86 -2.88
N TYR A 62 -10.10 -10.17 -2.99
CA TYR A 62 -11.16 -11.17 -2.80
C TYR A 62 -11.83 -11.09 -1.40
N PRO A 63 -11.08 -11.11 -0.27
CA PRO A 63 -11.68 -10.93 1.06
C PRO A 63 -12.46 -9.63 1.24
N VAL A 64 -12.09 -8.56 0.55
CA VAL A 64 -12.79 -7.27 0.63
C VAL A 64 -14.15 -7.35 -0.07
N VAL A 65 -14.19 -7.94 -1.27
CA VAL A 65 -15.43 -8.11 -2.03
C VAL A 65 -16.33 -9.19 -1.42
N ALA A 66 -15.75 -10.24 -0.82
CA ALA A 66 -16.47 -11.28 -0.09
C ALA A 66 -17.12 -10.75 1.22
N GLY A 67 -16.73 -9.56 1.67
CA GLY A 67 -17.22 -8.94 2.90
C GLY A 67 -16.49 -9.40 4.17
N ASP A 68 -15.45 -10.21 4.04
CA ASP A 68 -14.62 -10.67 5.16
C ASP A 68 -13.70 -9.55 5.70
N TRP A 69 -13.40 -8.55 4.87
CA TRP A 69 -12.54 -7.43 5.24
C TRP A 69 -13.06 -6.07 4.77
N SER A 70 -12.86 -5.04 5.60
CA SER A 70 -13.37 -3.69 5.35
C SER A 70 -12.52 -2.93 4.32
N LEU A 71 -13.17 -2.49 3.24
CA LEU A 71 -12.57 -1.57 2.26
C LEU A 71 -12.16 -0.23 2.90
N GLY A 72 -12.96 0.29 3.84
CA GLY A 72 -12.64 1.52 4.57
C GLY A 72 -11.35 1.39 5.36
N ARG A 73 -11.15 0.26 6.05
CA ARG A 73 -9.91 -0.01 6.81
C ARG A 73 -8.69 -0.17 5.90
N LEU A 74 -8.86 -0.72 4.69
CA LEU A 74 -7.80 -0.74 3.68
C LEU A 74 -7.45 0.69 3.22
N GLY A 75 -8.46 1.54 3.02
CA GLY A 75 -8.28 2.96 2.71
C GLY A 75 -7.54 3.71 3.82
N ASP A 76 -7.94 3.53 5.07
CA ASP A 76 -7.27 4.11 6.25
C ASP A 76 -5.80 3.68 6.30
N PHE A 77 -5.54 2.38 6.10
CA PHE A 77 -4.18 1.85 6.08
C PHE A 77 -3.34 2.45 4.96
N ALA A 78 -3.86 2.49 3.72
CA ALA A 78 -3.15 3.06 2.59
C ALA A 78 -2.85 4.55 2.82
N PHE A 79 -3.83 5.31 3.33
CA PHE A 79 -3.64 6.73 3.64
C PHE A 79 -2.54 6.93 4.69
N VAL A 80 -2.61 6.24 5.82
CA VAL A 80 -1.62 6.36 6.90
C VAL A 80 -0.25 5.88 6.45
N LEU A 81 -0.18 4.83 5.63
CA LEU A 81 1.06 4.34 5.05
C LEU A 81 1.77 5.41 4.21
N ILE A 82 1.05 6.05 3.29
CA ILE A 82 1.62 7.12 2.44
C ILE A 82 2.02 8.33 3.28
N ALA A 83 1.14 8.77 4.20
CA ALA A 83 1.45 9.89 5.10
C ALA A 83 2.70 9.60 5.95
N SER A 84 2.82 8.38 6.47
CA SER A 84 3.97 7.94 7.25
C SER A 84 5.24 7.84 6.42
N ALA A 85 5.15 7.35 5.17
CA ALA A 85 6.30 7.28 4.27
C ALA A 85 6.84 8.68 3.95
N ILE A 86 5.96 9.66 3.75
CA ILE A 86 6.35 11.07 3.58
C ILE A 86 7.01 11.60 4.86
N GLY A 87 6.38 11.38 6.03
CA GLY A 87 6.92 11.83 7.32
C GLY A 87 8.31 11.27 7.62
N TRP A 88 8.48 9.94 7.51
CA TRP A 88 9.77 9.28 7.67
C TRP A 88 10.79 9.68 6.60
N GLY A 89 10.34 9.93 5.38
CA GLY A 89 11.18 10.45 4.30
C GLY A 89 11.76 11.83 4.63
N ILE A 90 10.95 12.74 5.17
CA ILE A 90 11.40 14.06 5.63
C ILE A 90 12.38 13.92 6.79
N ILE A 91 12.08 13.09 7.79
CA ILE A 91 12.99 12.83 8.94
C ILE A 91 14.33 12.29 8.43
N GLY A 92 14.30 11.32 7.52
CA GLY A 92 15.50 10.75 6.90
C GLY A 92 16.32 11.80 6.16
N MET A 93 15.66 12.61 5.33
CA MET A 93 16.31 13.71 4.59
C MET A 93 16.99 14.72 5.52
N VAL A 94 16.28 15.19 6.56
CA VAL A 94 16.83 16.13 7.55
C VAL A 94 18.02 15.52 8.28
N SER A 95 17.95 14.23 8.63
CA SER A 95 19.05 13.53 9.32
C SER A 95 20.30 13.44 8.44
N VAL A 96 20.14 13.12 7.16
CA VAL A 96 21.26 13.05 6.19
C VAL A 96 21.93 14.41 6.02
N LEU A 97 21.13 15.48 5.91
CA LEU A 97 21.64 16.85 5.81
C LEU A 97 22.36 17.30 7.09
N ALA A 98 21.78 17.00 8.26
CA ALA A 98 22.35 17.41 9.55
C ALA A 98 23.66 16.69 9.89
N LEU A 99 23.82 15.45 9.41
CA LEU A 99 25.00 14.62 9.64
C LEU A 99 26.06 14.75 8.52
N ASP A 100 25.78 15.55 7.49
CA ASP A 100 26.63 15.72 6.29
C ASP A 100 27.03 14.38 5.64
N VAL A 101 26.07 13.44 5.58
CA VAL A 101 26.30 12.09 5.05
C VAL A 101 25.98 12.05 3.56
N THR A 102 26.90 11.51 2.76
CA THR A 102 26.66 11.26 1.34
C THR A 102 26.14 9.84 1.13
N ILE A 103 24.95 9.72 0.57
CA ILE A 103 24.33 8.43 0.21
C ILE A 103 24.34 8.29 -1.31
N SER A 104 24.89 7.19 -1.82
CA SER A 104 24.79 6.88 -3.24
C SER A 104 23.33 6.72 -3.67
N GLY A 105 22.93 7.35 -4.77
CA GLY A 105 21.58 7.18 -5.34
C GLY A 105 21.27 5.74 -5.80
N SER A 106 22.29 4.90 -5.99
CA SER A 106 22.12 3.47 -6.26
C SER A 106 21.76 2.65 -5.00
N ASN A 107 22.00 3.18 -3.80
CA ASN A 107 21.71 2.49 -2.55
C ASN A 107 20.21 2.61 -2.23
N ARG A 108 19.49 1.48 -2.31
CA ARG A 108 18.05 1.39 -2.02
C ARG A 108 17.74 1.19 -0.55
N MET A 109 18.74 0.95 0.30
CA MET A 109 18.56 0.66 1.71
C MET A 109 17.87 1.78 2.49
N PRO A 110 18.20 3.07 2.28
CA PRO A 110 17.48 4.17 2.96
C PRO A 110 15.99 4.22 2.61
N GLN A 111 15.65 3.98 1.33
CA GLN A 111 14.24 3.90 0.91
C GLN A 111 13.53 2.73 1.60
N ALA A 112 14.18 1.56 1.67
CA ALA A 112 13.63 0.40 2.37
C ALA A 112 13.40 0.66 3.87
N ILE A 113 14.31 1.38 4.54
CA ILE A 113 14.17 1.76 5.96
C ILE A 113 12.97 2.70 6.15
N VAL A 114 12.84 3.74 5.31
CA VAL A 114 11.72 4.70 5.37
C VAL A 114 10.39 3.98 5.20
N TRP A 115 10.27 3.12 4.18
CA TRP A 115 9.05 2.35 3.96
C TRP A 115 8.79 1.34 5.06
N GLY A 116 9.82 0.65 5.58
CA GLY A 116 9.69 -0.26 6.72
C GLY A 116 9.11 0.45 7.95
N ALA A 117 9.63 1.63 8.29
CA ALA A 117 9.12 2.45 9.37
C ALA A 117 7.67 2.91 9.10
N ALA A 118 7.34 3.24 7.85
CA ALA A 118 5.99 3.61 7.45
C ALA A 118 4.99 2.45 7.58
N TYR A 119 5.34 1.23 7.18
CA TYR A 119 4.50 0.04 7.35
C TYR A 119 4.22 -0.26 8.83
N VAL A 120 5.26 -0.20 9.67
CA VAL A 120 5.10 -0.38 11.12
C VAL A 120 4.19 0.71 11.70
N THR A 121 4.39 1.96 11.30
CA THR A 121 3.57 3.09 11.77
C THR A 121 2.11 2.92 11.35
N ALA A 122 1.85 2.62 10.06
CA ALA A 122 0.51 2.40 9.55
C ALA A 122 -0.18 1.23 10.22
N TYR A 123 0.54 0.13 10.45
CA TYR A 123 0.02 -1.02 11.17
C TYR A 123 -0.40 -0.65 12.59
N LEU A 124 0.48 0.03 13.34
CA LEU A 124 0.20 0.45 14.71
C LEU A 124 -0.97 1.44 14.79
N VAL A 125 -0.99 2.46 13.94
CA VAL A 125 -2.06 3.47 13.96
C VAL A 125 -3.40 2.85 13.58
N VAL A 126 -3.49 2.12 12.48
CA VAL A 126 -4.79 1.63 12.00
C VAL A 126 -5.28 0.42 12.79
N TYR A 127 -4.41 -0.55 13.08
CA TYR A 127 -4.85 -1.81 13.72
C TYR A 127 -4.71 -1.82 15.23
N ARG A 128 -3.78 -1.05 15.81
CA ARG A 128 -3.60 -1.02 17.28
C ARG A 128 -4.38 0.12 17.93
N THR A 129 -4.51 1.26 17.27
CA THR A 129 -5.27 2.40 17.82
C THR A 129 -6.69 2.51 17.27
N GLU A 130 -7.10 1.58 16.40
CA GLU A 130 -8.44 1.52 15.78
C GLU A 130 -8.87 2.82 15.10
N LEU A 131 -7.90 3.56 14.55
CA LEU A 131 -8.16 4.83 13.90
C LEU A 131 -8.95 4.61 12.61
N SER A 132 -10.05 5.35 12.45
CA SER A 132 -10.91 5.33 11.27
C SER A 132 -11.03 6.75 10.72
N ILE A 133 -10.58 6.97 9.48
CA ILE A 133 -10.57 8.27 8.80
C ILE A 133 -11.80 8.38 7.90
N TYR A 134 -12.10 7.30 7.17
CA TYR A 134 -13.26 7.20 6.31
C TYR A 134 -14.39 6.50 7.07
N ARG A 135 -15.21 7.28 7.79
CA ARG A 135 -16.46 6.82 8.42
C ARG A 135 -17.65 6.94 7.48
#